data_AF-A0A7K1U5M7-F1
#
_entry.id   AF-A0A7K1U5M7-F1
#
_cell.length_a   1.000
_cell.length_b   1.000
_cell.length_c   1.000
_cell.angle_alpha   90.00
_cell.angle_beta   90.00
_cell.angle_gamma   90.00
#
_symmetry.space_group_name_H-M   'P 1'
#
loop_
_entity.id
_entity.type
_entity.pdbx_description
1 polymer ?
#
loop_
_entity_poly.entity_id
_entity_poly.type
_entity_poly.pdbx_seq_one_letter_code
_entity_poly.pdbx_strand_id
1 'polypeptide(L)'
;MRTILPLQQLTGAVQAMFGCEDWQTDAEHRHYYLQAETAIENFYIALDECMVSIKNDDVLHRYIRHCQHRIASLADMLPLSYMQGLQDPRADDYNPYPDMKLDICVQLLQLLRHMYTDYHDYFIHDRIIPLTYREHERKDMETECMIIHTWLQHAEPEVMPMKMMVLDMFNELQAETVNTLTYQQVDYIGLFIDMMMDLWKTGTEILCADDLRNYLLCMNFNTPEFFRYMQQHIITILDSCEDDVDRLHTIGNILNDLEEQVIVPDMAFDGKEKTINKMLVEWLIKEALSE
;
A
#
# COMPACT_ATOMS: atom_id res chain seq x y z
N MET A 1 16.25 -0.02 29.44
CA MET A 1 14.95 -0.65 29.09
C MET A 1 13.76 0.22 29.55
N ARG A 2 13.86 1.56 29.48
CA ARG A 2 12.75 2.49 29.78
C ARG A 2 11.80 2.68 28.59
N THR A 3 12.22 2.23 27.40
CA THR A 3 11.60 2.52 26.11
C THR A 3 10.37 1.67 25.79
N ILE A 4 10.18 0.53 26.48
CA ILE A 4 9.02 -0.37 26.27
C ILE A 4 7.82 0.01 27.16
N LEU A 5 8.05 0.81 28.21
CA LEU A 5 7.01 1.14 29.19
C LEU A 5 5.80 1.87 28.58
N PRO A 6 5.96 2.88 27.70
CA PRO A 6 4.82 3.54 27.07
C PRO A 6 3.99 2.58 26.20
N LEU A 7 4.65 1.66 25.49
CA LEU A 7 3.95 0.65 24.67
C LEU A 7 3.14 -0.34 25.53
N GLN A 8 3.66 -0.72 26.70
CA GLN A 8 2.93 -1.55 27.65
C GLN A 8 1.74 -0.82 28.26
N GLN A 9 1.91 0.46 28.61
CA GLN A 9 0.84 1.31 29.11
C GLN A 9 -0.25 1.51 28.06
N LEU A 10 0.12 1.78 26.81
CA LEU A 10 -0.80 1.88 25.69
C LEU A 10 -1.57 0.58 25.49
N THR A 11 -0.87 -0.55 25.48
CA THR A 11 -1.50 -1.87 25.35
C THR A 11 -2.52 -2.10 26.47
N GLY A 12 -2.14 -1.81 27.72
CA GLY A 12 -3.03 -1.97 28.87
C GLY A 12 -4.24 -1.05 28.81
N ALA A 13 -4.06 0.22 28.43
CA ALA A 13 -5.14 1.19 28.33
C ALA A 13 -6.13 0.81 27.21
N VAL A 14 -5.64 0.49 26.01
CA VAL A 14 -6.45 0.03 24.88
C VAL A 14 -7.19 -1.25 25.25
N GLN A 15 -6.51 -2.28 25.76
CA GLN A 15 -7.18 -3.52 26.18
C GLN A 15 -8.21 -3.29 27.29
N ALA A 16 -7.92 -2.39 28.23
CA ALA A 16 -8.88 -2.01 29.25
C ALA A 16 -10.10 -1.34 28.63
N MET A 17 -9.95 -0.40 27.69
CA MET A 17 -11.07 0.25 26.99
C MET A 17 -12.00 -0.72 26.27
N PHE A 18 -11.49 -1.87 25.80
CA PHE A 18 -12.25 -2.78 24.93
C PHE A 18 -12.58 -4.14 25.57
N GLY A 19 -12.06 -4.43 26.77
CA GLY A 19 -12.19 -5.72 27.45
C GLY A 19 -13.36 -5.88 28.43
N CYS A 20 -14.12 -4.82 28.74
CA CYS A 20 -15.35 -4.96 29.53
C CYS A 20 -16.58 -4.92 28.61
N GLU A 21 -17.47 -5.90 28.74
CA GLU A 21 -18.74 -5.92 27.98
C GLU A 21 -19.84 -5.09 28.67
N ASP A 22 -19.67 -4.76 29.96
CA ASP A 22 -20.63 -4.04 30.81
C ASP A 22 -20.08 -2.69 31.31
N TRP A 23 -19.90 -1.73 30.40
CA TRP A 23 -19.51 -0.36 30.77
C TRP A 23 -20.70 0.42 31.29
N GLN A 24 -20.79 0.60 32.61
CA GLN A 24 -21.93 1.26 33.24
C GLN A 24 -21.80 2.80 33.33
N THR A 25 -20.65 3.42 33.03
CA THR A 25 -20.50 4.90 33.09
C THR A 25 -19.48 5.51 32.10
N ASP A 26 -19.80 6.68 31.52
CA ASP A 26 -18.94 7.47 30.63
C ASP A 26 -17.59 7.89 31.26
N ALA A 27 -17.49 7.89 32.59
CA ALA A 27 -16.31 8.34 33.32
C ALA A 27 -15.12 7.37 33.22
N GLU A 28 -15.39 6.07 33.19
CA GLU A 28 -14.35 5.03 33.07
C GLU A 28 -13.77 4.99 31.66
N HIS A 29 -14.62 5.11 30.62
CA HIS A 29 -14.17 5.25 29.24
C HIS A 29 -13.23 6.44 29.05
N ARG A 30 -13.63 7.61 29.58
CA ARG A 30 -12.80 8.80 29.51
C ARG A 30 -11.47 8.63 30.24
N HIS A 31 -11.46 7.91 31.37
CA HIS A 31 -10.24 7.64 32.11
C HIS A 31 -9.23 6.82 31.29
N TYR A 32 -9.66 5.70 30.72
CA TYR A 32 -8.78 4.85 29.93
C TYR A 32 -8.37 5.48 28.60
N TYR A 33 -9.26 6.26 27.97
CA TYR A 33 -8.93 7.06 26.79
C TYR A 33 -7.79 8.04 27.08
N LEU A 34 -7.88 8.83 28.17
CA LEU A 34 -6.83 9.77 28.56
C LEU A 34 -5.51 9.04 28.88
N GLN A 35 -5.57 7.84 29.46
CA GLN A 35 -4.38 7.01 29.66
C GLN A 35 -3.76 6.56 28.34
N ALA A 36 -4.58 6.18 27.35
CA ALA A 36 -4.11 5.76 26.04
C ALA A 36 -3.47 6.93 25.29
N GLU A 37 -4.11 8.11 25.28
CA GLU A 37 -3.58 9.35 24.69
C GLU A 37 -2.23 9.73 25.30
N THR A 38 -2.15 9.75 26.65
CA THR A 38 -0.90 10.00 27.36
C THR A 38 0.17 8.95 27.02
N ALA A 39 -0.21 7.67 26.87
CA ALA A 39 0.72 6.62 26.52
C ALA A 39 1.24 6.74 25.08
N ILE A 40 0.41 7.22 24.15
CA ILE A 40 0.78 7.50 22.76
C ILE A 40 1.79 8.65 22.69
N GLU A 41 1.53 9.77 23.37
CA GLU A 41 2.48 10.89 23.45
C GLU A 41 3.84 10.45 24.02
N ASN A 42 3.83 9.71 25.13
CA ASN A 42 5.05 9.18 25.72
C ASN A 42 5.76 8.17 24.80
N PHE A 43 5.00 7.48 23.95
CA PHE A 43 5.55 6.52 23.02
C PHE A 43 6.26 7.21 21.84
N TYR A 44 5.74 8.31 21.30
CA TYR A 44 6.46 9.16 20.34
C TYR A 44 7.81 9.61 20.91
N ILE A 45 7.81 10.16 22.13
CA ILE A 45 9.05 10.58 22.81
C ILE A 45 10.03 9.42 22.95
N ALA A 46 9.53 8.23 23.33
CA ALA A 46 10.38 7.06 23.51
C ALA A 46 10.95 6.49 22.19
N LEU A 47 10.22 6.63 21.07
CA LEU A 47 10.73 6.28 19.74
C LEU A 47 11.89 7.22 19.35
N ASP A 48 11.70 8.54 19.51
CA ASP A 48 12.72 9.54 19.17
C ASP A 48 13.98 9.40 20.04
N GLU A 49 13.80 9.18 21.36
CA GLU A 49 14.91 8.91 22.27
C GLU A 49 15.65 7.62 21.90
N CYS A 50 14.95 6.60 21.38
CA CYS A 50 15.58 5.36 20.91
C CYS A 50 16.52 5.62 19.73
N MET A 51 16.14 6.46 18.76
CA MET A 51 17.00 6.80 17.61
C MET A 51 18.31 7.42 18.04
N VAL A 52 18.27 8.30 19.04
CA VAL A 52 19.47 8.98 19.52
C VAL A 52 20.33 8.08 20.42
N SER A 53 19.68 7.22 21.21
CA SER A 53 20.36 6.45 22.27
C SER A 53 20.86 5.07 21.81
N ILE A 54 20.19 4.42 20.86
CA ILE A 54 20.55 3.10 20.37
C ILE A 54 21.52 3.25 19.20
N LYS A 55 22.80 2.99 19.46
CA LYS A 55 23.86 3.04 18.44
C LYS A 55 24.02 1.74 17.64
N ASN A 56 23.23 0.72 17.96
CA ASN A 56 23.34 -0.59 17.33
C ASN A 56 22.10 -0.83 16.47
N ASP A 57 22.32 -0.88 15.16
CA ASP A 57 21.25 -0.99 14.17
C ASP A 57 20.43 -2.28 14.35
N ASP A 58 21.05 -3.41 14.69
CA ASP A 58 20.32 -4.67 14.93
C ASP A 58 19.37 -4.59 16.14
N VAL A 59 19.75 -3.79 17.15
CA VAL A 59 18.89 -3.54 18.31
C VAL A 59 17.74 -2.62 17.91
N LEU A 60 18.00 -1.59 17.09
CA LEU A 60 16.98 -0.67 16.61
C LEU A 60 15.97 -1.37 15.69
N HIS A 61 16.42 -2.19 14.74
CA HIS A 61 15.56 -3.04 13.90
C HIS A 61 14.63 -3.91 14.74
N ARG A 62 15.16 -4.59 15.76
CA ARG A 62 14.34 -5.44 16.64
C ARG A 62 13.34 -4.64 17.45
N TYR A 63 13.73 -3.44 17.89
CA TYR A 63 12.87 -2.56 18.67
C TYR A 63 11.71 -2.00 17.83
N ILE A 64 11.98 -1.42 16.66
CA ILE A 64 10.96 -0.89 15.75
C ILE A 64 10.02 -2.01 15.29
N ARG A 65 10.56 -3.17 14.90
CA ARG A 65 9.77 -4.36 14.57
C ARG A 65 8.83 -4.79 15.70
N HIS A 66 9.32 -4.79 16.94
CA HIS A 66 8.49 -5.13 18.10
C HIS A 66 7.36 -4.12 18.29
N CYS A 67 7.68 -2.84 18.18
CA CYS A 67 6.72 -1.75 18.29
C CYS A 67 5.64 -1.84 17.21
N GLN A 68 6.03 -1.95 15.94
CA GLN A 68 5.13 -2.13 14.80
C GLN A 68 4.21 -3.32 15.04
N HIS A 69 4.76 -4.44 15.54
CA HIS A 69 3.96 -5.61 15.85
C HIS A 69 2.90 -5.39 16.91
N ARG A 70 3.25 -4.71 17.99
CA ARG A 70 2.31 -4.42 19.05
C ARG A 70 1.23 -3.45 18.60
N ILE A 71 1.59 -2.36 17.94
CA ILE A 71 0.63 -1.34 17.51
C ILE A 71 -0.31 -1.91 16.45
N ALA A 72 0.20 -2.65 15.46
CA ALA A 72 -0.63 -3.34 14.47
C ALA A 72 -1.62 -4.32 15.15
N SER A 73 -1.14 -5.09 16.13
CA SER A 73 -2.03 -5.97 16.90
C SER A 73 -3.08 -5.21 17.73
N LEU A 74 -2.76 -4.02 18.25
CA LEU A 74 -3.74 -3.17 18.92
C LEU A 74 -4.81 -2.69 17.92
N ALA A 75 -4.38 -2.22 16.76
CA ALA A 75 -5.26 -1.74 15.70
C ALA A 75 -6.18 -2.84 15.15
N ASP A 76 -5.71 -4.09 15.05
CA ASP A 76 -6.50 -5.25 14.65
C ASP A 76 -7.52 -5.71 15.70
N MET A 77 -7.32 -5.37 16.98
CA MET A 77 -8.32 -5.66 18.02
C MET A 77 -9.50 -4.69 17.98
N LEU A 78 -9.37 -3.55 17.29
CA LEU A 78 -10.42 -2.55 17.24
C LEU A 78 -11.49 -2.94 16.20
N PRO A 79 -12.79 -2.90 16.55
CA PRO A 79 -13.86 -3.15 15.60
C PRO A 79 -13.83 -2.16 14.44
N LEU A 80 -14.01 -2.65 13.20
CA LEU A 80 -14.16 -1.78 12.02
C LEU A 80 -15.34 -0.80 12.15
N SER A 81 -16.35 -1.14 12.95
CA SER A 81 -17.47 -0.22 13.22
C SER A 81 -17.02 1.07 13.90
N TYR A 82 -15.86 1.13 14.55
CA TYR A 82 -15.34 2.35 15.17
C TYR A 82 -14.78 3.34 14.14
N MET A 83 -14.53 2.86 12.92
CA MET A 83 -14.20 3.70 11.77
C MET A 83 -15.45 4.28 11.10
N GLN A 84 -16.66 3.91 11.56
CA GLN A 84 -17.93 4.52 11.10
C GLN A 84 -18.04 5.91 11.72
N GLY A 85 -17.80 6.95 10.92
CA GLY A 85 -17.74 8.33 11.42
C GLY A 85 -16.50 9.10 10.97
N LEU A 86 -15.54 8.48 10.29
CA LEU A 86 -14.63 9.18 9.38
C LEU A 86 -15.48 9.85 8.29
N GLN A 87 -15.95 11.06 8.58
CA GLN A 87 -16.52 11.97 7.61
C GLN A 87 -15.37 12.66 6.89
N ASP A 88 -15.56 12.92 5.60
CA ASP A 88 -14.65 13.78 4.84
C ASP A 88 -14.49 15.11 5.61
N PRO A 89 -13.27 15.53 5.98
CA PRO A 89 -13.04 16.83 6.62
C PRO A 89 -13.51 18.03 5.78
N ARG A 90 -13.91 17.81 4.52
CA ARG A 90 -14.51 18.80 3.61
C ARG A 90 -16.04 18.85 3.66
N ALA A 91 -16.71 18.00 4.46
CA ALA A 91 -18.16 18.03 4.64
C ALA A 91 -18.61 19.24 5.48
N ASP A 92 -19.70 19.91 5.08
CA ASP A 92 -20.23 21.12 5.72
C ASP A 92 -20.70 20.88 7.18
N ASP A 93 -20.87 19.62 7.59
CA ASP A 93 -21.38 19.14 8.87
C ASP A 93 -20.28 18.62 9.83
N TYR A 94 -19.00 18.85 9.51
CA TYR A 94 -17.85 18.34 10.25
C TYR A 94 -17.93 18.66 11.76
N ASN A 95 -18.14 17.62 12.58
CA ASN A 95 -18.09 17.73 14.03
C ASN A 95 -16.63 17.51 14.52
N PRO A 96 -15.95 18.53 15.06
CA PRO A 96 -14.54 18.45 15.46
C PRO A 96 -14.30 17.63 16.73
N TYR A 97 -15.35 17.06 17.36
CA TYR A 97 -15.21 16.14 18.49
C TYR A 97 -15.47 14.70 18.03
N PRO A 98 -14.40 13.90 17.80
CA PRO A 98 -14.57 12.49 17.47
C PRO A 98 -15.16 11.70 18.65
N ASP A 99 -15.90 10.65 18.33
CA ASP A 99 -16.10 9.52 19.24
C ASP A 99 -14.70 9.09 19.71
N MET A 100 -14.47 9.01 21.03
CA MET A 100 -13.18 8.60 21.61
C MET A 100 -12.65 7.28 21.01
N LYS A 101 -13.58 6.43 20.52
CA LYS A 101 -13.28 5.20 19.79
C LYS A 101 -12.70 5.44 18.39
N LEU A 102 -13.24 6.41 17.66
CA LEU A 102 -12.70 6.80 16.37
C LEU A 102 -11.33 7.46 16.55
N ASP A 103 -11.22 8.33 17.55
CA ASP A 103 -9.99 9.06 17.82
C ASP A 103 -8.82 8.10 18.13
N ILE A 104 -9.02 7.12 19.02
CA ILE A 104 -7.97 6.16 19.33
C ILE A 104 -7.60 5.28 18.12
N CYS A 105 -8.56 4.93 17.26
CA CYS A 105 -8.25 4.28 15.98
C CYS A 105 -7.31 5.17 15.15
N VAL A 106 -7.69 6.44 14.94
CA VAL A 106 -6.90 7.40 14.15
C VAL A 106 -5.50 7.59 14.75
N GLN A 107 -5.37 7.73 16.06
CA GLN A 107 -4.06 7.90 16.70
C GLN A 107 -3.15 6.67 16.53
N LEU A 108 -3.69 5.44 16.63
CA LEU A 108 -2.89 4.23 16.38
C LEU A 108 -2.44 4.13 14.91
N LEU A 109 -3.29 4.54 13.97
CA LEU A 109 -2.95 4.59 12.54
C LEU A 109 -1.88 5.65 12.26
N GLN A 110 -2.02 6.84 12.84
CA GLN A 110 -1.01 7.90 12.77
C GLN A 110 0.33 7.44 13.33
N LEU A 111 0.32 6.67 14.42
CA LEU A 111 1.55 6.13 14.99
C LEU A 111 2.21 5.11 14.05
N LEU A 112 1.43 4.25 13.39
CA LEU A 112 1.95 3.34 12.36
C LEU A 112 2.53 4.11 11.16
N ARG A 113 1.83 5.16 10.69
CA ARG A 113 2.30 6.04 9.61
C ARG A 113 3.58 6.79 9.99
N HIS A 114 3.67 7.31 11.21
CA HIS A 114 4.89 7.95 11.71
C HIS A 114 6.06 6.96 11.76
N MET A 115 5.83 5.75 12.27
CA MET A 115 6.84 4.69 12.24
C MET A 115 7.26 4.31 10.81
N TYR A 116 6.31 4.32 9.88
CA TYR A 116 6.58 4.03 8.47
C TYR A 116 7.49 5.09 7.83
N THR A 117 7.22 6.37 8.08
CA THR A 117 7.95 7.49 7.48
C THR A 117 9.30 7.75 8.17
N ASP A 118 9.30 7.93 9.49
CA ASP A 118 10.48 8.42 10.21
C ASP A 118 11.46 7.30 10.57
N TYR A 119 11.01 6.04 10.47
CA TYR A 119 11.80 4.85 10.79
C TYR A 119 11.83 3.87 9.60
N HIS A 120 11.73 4.40 8.38
CA HIS A 120 11.60 3.65 7.12
C HIS A 120 12.58 2.48 6.99
N ASP A 121 13.87 2.69 7.26
CA ASP A 121 14.92 1.66 7.14
C ASP A 121 14.75 0.48 8.11
N TYR A 122 14.04 0.70 9.23
CA TYR A 122 13.83 -0.28 10.30
C TYR A 122 12.43 -0.90 10.28
N PHE A 123 11.52 -0.32 9.48
CA PHE A 123 10.13 -0.73 9.37
C PHE A 123 9.98 -1.95 8.46
N ILE A 124 9.06 -2.86 8.79
CA ILE A 124 8.76 -4.01 7.92
C ILE A 124 7.66 -3.65 6.94
N HIS A 125 8.05 -3.36 5.70
CA HIS A 125 7.14 -2.96 4.61
C HIS A 125 6.30 -4.13 4.06
N ASP A 126 6.84 -5.35 4.06
CA ASP A 126 6.17 -6.56 3.54
C ASP A 126 5.18 -7.20 4.53
N ARG A 127 4.86 -6.49 5.61
CA ARG A 127 3.92 -6.95 6.62
C ARG A 127 2.50 -6.58 6.25
N ILE A 128 1.58 -7.52 6.47
CA ILE A 128 0.13 -7.30 6.32
C ILE A 128 -0.33 -6.16 7.23
N ILE A 129 -1.05 -5.20 6.67
CA ILE A 129 -1.58 -4.05 7.40
C ILE A 129 -2.79 -4.44 8.26
N PRO A 130 -3.05 -3.71 9.36
CA PRO A 130 -4.27 -3.89 10.12
C PRO A 130 -5.54 -3.61 9.28
N LEU A 131 -6.64 -4.28 9.60
CA LEU A 131 -7.91 -4.05 8.90
C LEU A 131 -8.39 -2.59 9.00
N THR A 132 -8.21 -1.97 10.16
CA THR A 132 -8.51 -0.54 10.40
C THR A 132 -7.64 0.37 9.55
N TYR A 133 -6.37 0.00 9.31
CA TYR A 133 -5.48 0.72 8.40
C TYR A 133 -5.99 0.61 6.97
N ARG A 134 -6.32 -0.60 6.50
CA ARG A 134 -6.87 -0.81 5.16
C ARG A 134 -8.13 0.02 4.91
N GLU A 135 -9.06 0.03 5.87
CA GLU A 135 -10.29 0.79 5.76
C GLU A 135 -10.05 2.31 5.74
N HIS A 136 -9.06 2.80 6.49
CA HIS A 136 -8.66 4.21 6.45
C HIS A 136 -8.12 4.59 5.06
N GLU A 137 -7.18 3.81 4.53
CA GLU A 137 -6.56 4.06 3.22
C GLU A 137 -7.59 3.94 2.09
N ARG A 138 -8.49 2.94 2.17
CA ARG A 138 -9.61 2.79 1.22
C ARG A 138 -10.46 4.05 1.16
N LYS A 139 -10.79 4.66 2.30
CA LYS A 139 -11.56 5.90 2.37
C LYS A 139 -10.77 7.09 1.83
N ASP A 140 -9.51 7.21 2.21
CA ASP A 140 -8.63 8.29 1.75
C ASP A 140 -8.50 8.29 0.21
N MET A 141 -8.48 7.10 -0.40
CA MET A 141 -8.31 6.91 -1.84
C MET A 141 -9.65 6.75 -2.62
N GLU A 142 -10.80 6.81 -1.94
CA GLU A 142 -12.09 6.40 -2.51
C GLU A 142 -12.50 7.25 -3.72
N THR A 143 -12.34 8.58 -3.60
CA THR A 143 -12.76 9.52 -4.65
C THR A 143 -11.96 9.33 -5.93
N GLU A 144 -10.65 9.26 -5.81
CA GLU A 144 -9.71 9.08 -6.91
C GLU A 144 -9.91 7.69 -7.55
N CYS A 145 -10.08 6.64 -6.74
CA CYS A 145 -10.43 5.30 -7.24
C CYS A 145 -11.72 5.33 -8.07
N MET A 146 -12.77 6.04 -7.64
CA MET A 146 -14.02 6.17 -8.38
C MET A 146 -13.85 6.90 -9.72
N ILE A 147 -13.02 7.96 -9.75
CA ILE A 147 -12.71 8.68 -10.99
C ILE A 147 -11.97 7.76 -11.96
N ILE A 148 -10.91 7.08 -11.51
CA ILE A 148 -10.12 6.17 -12.34
C ILE A 148 -10.99 5.01 -12.84
N HIS A 149 -11.80 4.41 -11.97
CA HIS A 149 -12.73 3.36 -12.37
C HIS A 149 -13.65 3.82 -13.50
N THR A 150 -14.27 5.00 -13.34
CA THR A 150 -15.17 5.58 -14.36
C THR A 150 -14.44 5.86 -15.66
N TRP A 151 -13.21 6.37 -15.58
CA TRP A 151 -12.38 6.62 -16.75
C TRP A 151 -12.02 5.33 -17.49
N LEU A 152 -11.62 4.28 -16.76
CA LEU A 152 -11.37 2.94 -17.31
C LEU A 152 -12.62 2.29 -17.95
N GLN A 153 -13.84 2.69 -17.58
CA GLN A 153 -15.05 2.21 -18.28
C GLN A 153 -15.17 2.73 -19.71
N HIS A 154 -14.52 3.84 -20.04
CA HIS A 154 -14.54 4.47 -21.36
C HIS A 154 -13.25 4.24 -22.16
N ALA A 155 -12.32 3.44 -21.63
CA ALA A 155 -11.05 3.12 -22.27
C ALA A 155 -11.24 2.23 -23.52
N GLU A 156 -10.21 2.21 -24.38
CA GLU A 156 -10.23 1.39 -25.59
C GLU A 156 -10.34 -0.13 -25.28
N PRO A 157 -10.91 -0.95 -26.17
CA PRO A 157 -11.05 -2.39 -25.94
C PRO A 157 -9.72 -3.11 -25.62
N GLU A 158 -8.61 -2.63 -26.19
CA GLU A 158 -7.27 -3.18 -25.98
C GLU A 158 -6.75 -2.99 -24.55
N VAL A 159 -7.31 -2.02 -23.81
CA VAL A 159 -7.00 -1.75 -22.39
C VAL A 159 -7.63 -2.80 -21.48
N MET A 160 -8.66 -3.53 -21.94
CA MET A 160 -9.50 -4.37 -21.08
C MET A 160 -8.74 -5.38 -20.21
N PRO A 161 -7.69 -6.09 -20.69
CA PRO A 161 -6.92 -6.99 -19.85
C PRO A 161 -6.20 -6.27 -18.70
N MET A 162 -5.55 -5.14 -18.98
CA MET A 162 -4.85 -4.35 -17.95
C MET A 162 -5.82 -3.64 -17.02
N LYS A 163 -6.95 -3.17 -17.54
CA LYS A 163 -8.05 -2.62 -16.74
C LYS A 163 -8.49 -3.60 -15.66
N MET A 164 -8.72 -4.87 -16.01
CA MET A 164 -9.14 -5.87 -15.02
C MET A 164 -8.10 -6.02 -13.90
N MET A 165 -6.81 -6.03 -14.23
CA MET A 165 -5.74 -6.11 -13.23
C MET A 165 -5.70 -4.88 -12.31
N VAL A 166 -5.88 -3.68 -12.86
CA VAL A 166 -5.95 -2.43 -12.08
C VAL A 166 -7.18 -2.43 -11.17
N LEU A 167 -8.33 -2.87 -11.67
CA LEU A 167 -9.55 -2.95 -10.87
C LEU A 167 -9.44 -4.01 -9.77
N ASP A 168 -8.81 -5.14 -10.06
CA ASP A 168 -8.56 -6.19 -9.06
C ASP A 168 -7.63 -5.67 -7.95
N MET A 169 -6.59 -4.91 -8.30
CA MET A 169 -5.73 -4.23 -7.34
C MET A 169 -6.52 -3.26 -6.43
N PHE A 170 -7.44 -2.47 -6.99
CA PHE A 170 -8.30 -1.61 -6.16
C PHE A 170 -9.31 -2.41 -5.31
N ASN A 171 -9.75 -3.57 -5.79
CA ASN A 171 -10.63 -4.44 -5.02
C ASN A 171 -9.94 -5.03 -3.78
N GLU A 172 -8.61 -5.16 -3.76
CA GLU A 172 -7.87 -5.60 -2.58
C GLU A 172 -8.04 -4.65 -1.37
N LEU A 173 -8.33 -3.37 -1.62
CA LEU A 173 -8.62 -2.38 -0.57
C LEU A 173 -9.99 -2.59 0.10
N GLN A 174 -10.90 -3.34 -0.52
CA GLN A 174 -12.27 -3.51 -0.01
C GLN A 174 -12.29 -4.33 1.28
N ALA A 175 -13.17 -3.98 2.21
CA ALA A 175 -13.24 -4.63 3.52
C ALA A 175 -13.66 -6.11 3.42
N GLU A 176 -14.43 -6.46 2.39
CA GLU A 176 -14.97 -7.80 2.13
C GLU A 176 -13.92 -8.79 1.60
N THR A 177 -12.79 -8.30 1.08
CA THR A 177 -11.71 -9.17 0.61
C THR A 177 -10.85 -9.65 1.79
N VAL A 178 -10.29 -10.86 1.63
CA VAL A 178 -9.34 -11.41 2.60
C VAL A 178 -8.16 -10.45 2.72
N ASN A 179 -7.85 -10.02 3.94
CA ASN A 179 -6.78 -9.05 4.15
C ASN A 179 -5.41 -9.68 3.93
N THR A 180 -4.82 -9.42 2.77
CA THR A 180 -3.48 -9.82 2.38
C THR A 180 -2.57 -8.64 2.07
N LEU A 181 -3.11 -7.42 2.06
CA LEU A 181 -2.39 -6.21 1.70
C LEU A 181 -1.29 -5.90 2.70
N THR A 182 -0.12 -5.57 2.18
CA THR A 182 1.04 -5.12 2.96
C THR A 182 1.17 -3.60 2.93
N TYR A 183 1.99 -3.03 3.82
CA TYR A 183 2.25 -1.57 3.80
C TYR A 183 2.81 -1.13 2.44
N GLN A 184 3.77 -1.88 1.91
CA GLN A 184 4.35 -1.63 0.60
C GLN A 184 3.30 -1.63 -0.52
N GLN A 185 2.35 -2.58 -0.51
CA GLN A 185 1.31 -2.66 -1.54
C GLN A 185 0.34 -1.49 -1.46
N VAL A 186 0.00 -1.01 -0.26
CA VAL A 186 -0.86 0.17 -0.13
C VAL A 186 -0.16 1.42 -0.64
N ASP A 187 1.12 1.62 -0.30
CA ASP A 187 1.92 2.73 -0.83
C ASP A 187 2.04 2.67 -2.36
N TYR A 188 2.24 1.47 -2.91
CA TYR A 188 2.21 1.25 -4.34
C TYR A 188 0.88 1.71 -4.95
N ILE A 189 -0.24 1.30 -4.36
CA ILE A 189 -1.58 1.66 -4.85
C ILE A 189 -1.80 3.17 -4.79
N GLY A 190 -1.43 3.83 -3.69
CA GLY A 190 -1.54 5.28 -3.55
C GLY A 190 -0.75 6.02 -4.63
N LEU A 191 0.51 5.65 -4.84
CA LEU A 191 1.36 6.27 -5.86
C LEU A 191 0.87 5.97 -7.29
N PHE A 192 0.35 4.76 -7.54
CA PHE A 192 -0.28 4.43 -8.81
C PHE A 192 -1.52 5.29 -9.07
N ILE A 193 -2.35 5.51 -8.05
CA ILE A 193 -3.51 6.39 -8.13
C ILE A 193 -3.09 7.82 -8.47
N ASP A 194 -2.08 8.37 -7.78
CA ASP A 194 -1.57 9.71 -8.04
C ASP A 194 -1.11 9.87 -9.51
N MET A 195 -0.35 8.90 -10.02
CA MET A 195 0.11 8.91 -11.41
C MET A 195 -1.05 8.80 -12.42
N MET A 196 -2.03 7.93 -12.15
CA MET A 196 -3.22 7.79 -12.99
C MET A 196 -4.08 9.07 -12.98
N MET A 197 -4.19 9.74 -11.83
CA MET A 197 -4.91 11.00 -11.71
C MET A 197 -4.21 12.13 -12.45
N ASP A 198 -2.88 12.16 -12.45
CA ASP A 198 -2.13 13.15 -13.23
C ASP A 198 -2.22 12.89 -14.73
N LEU A 199 -2.22 11.62 -15.15
CA LEU A 199 -2.50 11.26 -16.54
C LEU A 199 -3.92 11.65 -16.95
N TRP A 200 -4.92 11.41 -16.09
CA TRP A 200 -6.30 11.80 -16.34
C TRP A 200 -6.46 13.33 -16.48
N LYS A 201 -5.75 14.13 -15.67
CA LYS A 201 -5.80 15.60 -15.74
C LYS A 201 -5.10 16.17 -16.98
N THR A 202 -4.06 15.51 -17.47
CA THR A 202 -3.17 16.04 -18.53
C THR A 202 -3.41 15.43 -19.90
N GLY A 203 -4.03 14.24 -19.94
CA GLY A 203 -4.19 13.42 -21.13
C GLY A 203 -5.47 13.67 -21.92
N THR A 204 -5.70 12.78 -22.88
CA THR A 204 -6.94 12.69 -23.67
C THR A 204 -8.07 12.07 -22.85
N GLU A 205 -9.33 12.35 -23.23
CA GLU A 205 -10.51 11.78 -22.57
C GLU A 205 -10.50 10.23 -22.56
N ILE A 206 -9.83 9.61 -23.54
CA ILE A 206 -9.71 8.16 -23.68
C ILE A 206 -8.29 7.73 -23.32
N LEU A 207 -8.18 6.74 -22.41
CA LEU A 207 -6.92 6.11 -22.04
C LEU A 207 -6.47 5.13 -23.13
N CYS A 208 -5.25 5.30 -23.64
CA CYS A 208 -4.61 4.39 -24.58
C CYS A 208 -3.94 3.21 -23.84
N ALA A 209 -3.90 2.04 -24.48
CA ALA A 209 -3.28 0.84 -23.92
C ALA A 209 -1.77 0.99 -23.70
N ASP A 210 -1.07 1.68 -24.61
CA ASP A 210 0.37 1.88 -24.52
C ASP A 210 0.74 2.73 -23.30
N ASP A 211 -0.03 3.78 -23.01
CA ASP A 211 0.17 4.60 -21.81
C ASP A 211 0.05 3.74 -20.56
N LEU A 212 -1.08 3.04 -20.38
CA LEU A 212 -1.30 2.21 -19.19
C LEU A 212 -0.22 1.12 -19.04
N ARG A 213 0.18 0.48 -20.15
CA ARG A 213 1.25 -0.52 -20.15
C ARG A 213 2.58 0.08 -19.68
N ASN A 214 2.93 1.25 -20.20
CA ASN A 214 4.15 1.97 -19.82
C ASN A 214 4.13 2.37 -18.34
N TYR A 215 3.00 2.85 -17.81
CA TYR A 215 2.86 3.14 -16.38
C TYR A 215 3.05 1.89 -15.52
N LEU A 216 2.42 0.77 -15.88
CA LEU A 216 2.56 -0.50 -15.16
C LEU A 216 4.01 -1.04 -15.21
N LEU A 217 4.73 -0.85 -16.31
CA LEU A 217 6.16 -1.19 -16.42
C LEU A 217 7.03 -0.27 -15.56
N CYS A 218 6.87 1.05 -15.66
CA CYS A 218 7.63 2.03 -14.89
C CYS A 218 7.44 1.86 -13.37
N MET A 219 6.22 1.52 -12.95
CA MET A 219 5.91 1.25 -11.54
C MET A 219 6.35 -0.13 -11.08
N ASN A 220 6.81 -0.99 -12.00
CA ASN A 220 7.17 -2.37 -11.71
C ASN A 220 5.99 -3.17 -11.11
N PHE A 221 4.88 -3.21 -11.86
CA PHE A 221 3.72 -4.04 -11.56
C PHE A 221 4.02 -5.53 -11.81
N ASN A 222 4.84 -6.13 -10.94
CA ASN A 222 5.43 -7.45 -11.10
C ASN A 222 4.48 -8.61 -10.72
N THR A 223 3.21 -8.51 -11.10
CA THR A 223 2.23 -9.58 -10.88
C THR A 223 2.35 -10.68 -11.94
N PRO A 224 2.06 -11.95 -11.59
CA PRO A 224 2.03 -13.05 -12.56
C PRO A 224 1.07 -12.83 -13.74
N GLU A 225 -0.05 -12.13 -13.49
CA GLU A 225 -1.06 -11.77 -14.48
C GLU A 225 -0.50 -10.78 -15.50
N PHE A 226 0.15 -9.71 -15.02
CA PHE A 226 0.74 -8.70 -15.90
C PHE A 226 1.92 -9.26 -16.69
N PHE A 227 2.74 -10.10 -16.05
CA PHE A 227 3.81 -10.82 -16.75
C PHE A 227 3.27 -11.66 -17.92
N ARG A 228 2.20 -12.44 -17.70
CA ARG A 228 1.56 -13.23 -18.75
C ARG A 228 0.98 -12.35 -19.86
N TYR A 229 0.37 -11.22 -19.52
CA TYR A 229 -0.11 -10.24 -20.50
C TYR A 229 1.03 -9.72 -21.38
N MET A 230 2.15 -9.31 -20.78
CA MET A 230 3.31 -8.82 -21.51
C MET A 230 3.93 -9.89 -22.41
N GLN A 231 4.03 -11.14 -21.95
CA GLN A 231 4.46 -12.26 -22.78
C GLN A 231 3.58 -12.42 -24.02
N GLN A 232 2.26 -12.43 -23.84
CA GLN A 232 1.32 -12.58 -24.95
C GLN A 232 1.40 -11.42 -25.94
N HIS A 233 1.55 -10.19 -25.44
CA HIS A 233 1.73 -9.01 -26.26
C HIS A 233 3.00 -9.10 -27.12
N ILE A 234 4.12 -9.48 -26.50
CA ILE A 234 5.40 -9.69 -27.19
C ILE A 234 5.30 -10.82 -28.22
N ILE A 235 4.68 -11.95 -27.88
CA ILE A 235 4.47 -13.06 -28.82
C ILE A 235 3.70 -12.57 -30.06
N THR A 236 2.64 -11.77 -29.88
CA THR A 236 1.90 -11.21 -31.01
C THR A 236 2.74 -10.30 -31.90
N ILE A 237 3.70 -9.56 -31.33
CA ILE A 237 4.68 -8.76 -32.10
C ILE A 237 5.66 -9.68 -32.84
N LEU A 238 6.13 -10.76 -32.20
CA LEU A 238 7.06 -11.69 -32.83
C LEU A 238 6.40 -12.54 -33.93
N ASP A 239 5.11 -12.85 -33.79
CA ASP A 239 4.31 -13.60 -34.78
C ASP A 239 3.99 -12.75 -36.04
N SER A 240 4.14 -11.42 -35.97
CA SER A 240 3.97 -10.54 -37.12
C SER A 240 5.27 -10.30 -37.91
N CYS A 241 6.40 -10.80 -37.43
CA CYS A 241 7.69 -10.72 -38.12
C CYS A 241 7.69 -11.60 -39.39
N GLU A 242 8.33 -11.12 -40.46
CA GLU A 242 8.30 -11.83 -41.75
C GLU A 242 9.22 -13.06 -41.79
N ASP A 243 10.34 -12.99 -41.08
CA ASP A 243 11.35 -14.05 -41.02
C ASP A 243 12.13 -14.05 -39.68
N ASP A 244 12.99 -15.06 -39.52
CA ASP A 244 13.79 -15.25 -38.30
C ASP A 244 14.77 -14.09 -38.03
N VAL A 245 15.23 -13.40 -39.08
CA VAL A 245 16.17 -12.27 -38.93
C VAL A 245 15.43 -11.06 -38.37
N ASP A 246 14.25 -10.75 -38.91
CA ASP A 246 13.37 -9.70 -38.42
C ASP A 246 12.91 -9.97 -36.99
N ARG A 247 12.58 -11.24 -36.69
CA ARG A 247 12.26 -11.71 -35.33
C ARG A 247 13.40 -11.48 -34.35
N LEU A 248 14.64 -11.88 -34.68
CA LEU A 248 15.81 -11.66 -33.83
C LEU A 248 16.11 -10.17 -33.62
N HIS A 249 15.97 -9.35 -34.67
CA HIS A 249 16.12 -7.90 -34.55
C HIS A 249 15.06 -7.29 -33.63
N THR A 250 13.81 -7.72 -33.76
CA THR A 250 12.69 -7.30 -32.91
C THR A 250 12.90 -7.70 -31.44
N ILE A 251 13.36 -8.93 -31.17
CA ILE A 251 13.76 -9.34 -29.81
C ILE A 251 14.85 -8.43 -29.27
N GLY A 252 15.88 -8.12 -30.06
CA GLY A 252 16.96 -7.21 -29.68
C GLY A 252 16.45 -5.81 -29.28
N ASN A 253 15.50 -5.27 -30.04
CA ASN A 253 14.89 -3.97 -29.73
C ASN A 253 14.09 -4.03 -28.42
N ILE A 254 13.24 -5.05 -28.24
CA ILE A 254 12.43 -5.20 -27.02
C ILE A 254 13.34 -5.35 -25.79
N LEU A 255 14.45 -6.09 -25.90
CA LEU A 255 15.43 -6.21 -24.81
C LEU A 255 16.04 -4.86 -24.46
N ASN A 256 16.47 -4.08 -25.45
CA ASN A 256 17.01 -2.74 -25.22
C ASN A 256 15.95 -1.83 -24.55
N ASP A 257 14.72 -1.84 -25.04
CA ASP A 257 13.63 -1.02 -24.48
C ASP A 257 13.36 -1.38 -23.00
N LEU A 258 13.34 -2.67 -22.66
CA LEU A 258 13.16 -3.12 -21.27
C LEU A 258 14.34 -2.77 -20.36
N GLU A 259 15.56 -2.73 -20.89
CA GLU A 259 16.76 -2.33 -20.13
C GLU A 259 16.85 -0.81 -19.95
N GLU A 260 16.37 -0.03 -20.92
CA GLU A 260 16.37 1.44 -20.90
C GLU A 260 15.17 2.05 -20.16
N GLN A 261 14.11 1.27 -19.93
CA GLN A 261 12.91 1.71 -19.22
C GLN A 261 13.26 2.26 -17.82
N VAL A 262 12.87 3.49 -17.54
CA VAL A 262 13.03 4.11 -16.22
C VAL A 262 12.01 3.52 -15.26
N ILE A 263 12.49 2.72 -14.30
CA ILE A 263 11.68 2.18 -13.21
C ILE A 263 11.74 3.12 -12.01
N VAL A 264 10.61 3.36 -11.36
CA VAL A 264 10.55 4.09 -10.09
C VAL A 264 11.36 3.31 -9.03
N PRO A 265 12.41 3.90 -8.43
CA PRO A 265 13.25 3.20 -7.47
C PRO A 265 12.46 2.65 -6.29
N ASP A 266 12.87 1.48 -5.80
CA ASP A 266 12.32 0.83 -4.59
C ASP A 266 10.81 0.55 -4.65
N MET A 267 10.26 0.51 -5.87
CA MET A 267 8.85 0.27 -6.11
C MET A 267 8.63 -1.10 -6.73
N ALA A 268 7.77 -1.89 -6.09
CA ALA A 268 7.30 -3.17 -6.59
C ALA A 268 5.96 -3.46 -5.94
N PHE A 269 5.00 -3.98 -6.70
CA PHE A 269 3.73 -4.41 -6.13
C PHE A 269 3.94 -5.63 -5.22
N ASP A 270 4.71 -6.61 -5.69
CA ASP A 270 5.18 -7.73 -4.87
C ASP A 270 6.67 -7.55 -4.54
N GLY A 271 6.97 -7.19 -3.29
CA GLY A 271 8.34 -7.00 -2.81
C GLY A 271 9.20 -8.26 -2.75
N LYS A 272 8.63 -9.46 -2.94
CA LYS A 272 9.36 -10.74 -2.91
C LYS A 272 9.73 -11.22 -4.31
N GLU A 273 9.05 -10.72 -5.33
CA GLU A 273 9.28 -11.09 -6.71
C GLU A 273 10.35 -10.22 -7.37
N LYS A 274 10.92 -10.72 -8.47
CA LYS A 274 11.83 -9.94 -9.30
C LYS A 274 11.08 -8.77 -9.95
N THR A 275 11.82 -7.79 -10.46
CA THR A 275 11.20 -6.75 -11.28
C THR A 275 10.63 -7.34 -12.57
N ILE A 276 9.53 -6.74 -13.05
CA ILE A 276 8.84 -7.19 -14.27
C ILE A 276 9.79 -7.21 -15.48
N ASN A 277 10.65 -6.19 -15.63
CA ASN A 277 11.62 -6.15 -16.72
C ASN A 277 12.62 -7.30 -16.62
N LYS A 278 13.10 -7.63 -15.41
CA LYS A 278 14.00 -8.76 -15.22
C LYS A 278 13.33 -10.09 -15.55
N MET A 279 12.06 -10.25 -15.18
CA MET A 279 11.28 -11.45 -15.54
C MET A 279 11.13 -11.58 -17.05
N LEU A 280 10.82 -10.47 -17.74
CA LEU A 280 10.65 -10.43 -19.19
C LEU A 280 11.97 -10.67 -19.95
N VAL A 281 13.06 -10.06 -19.52
CA VAL A 281 14.41 -10.28 -20.10
C VAL A 281 14.83 -11.74 -19.94
N GLU A 282 14.70 -12.32 -18.74
CA GLU A 282 15.05 -13.72 -18.49
C GLU A 282 14.20 -14.69 -19.33
N TRP A 283 12.95 -14.34 -19.62
CA TRP A 283 12.08 -15.11 -20.50
C TRP A 283 12.45 -14.94 -21.98
N LEU A 284 12.62 -13.71 -22.46
CA LEU A 284 12.99 -13.38 -23.85
C LEU A 284 14.32 -14.04 -24.25
N ILE A 285 15.32 -14.02 -23.38
CA ILE A 285 16.60 -14.69 -23.64
C ILE A 285 16.40 -16.20 -23.83
N LYS A 286 15.49 -16.84 -23.08
CA LYS A 286 15.20 -18.27 -23.25
C LYS A 286 14.47 -18.54 -24.56
N GLU A 287 13.50 -17.71 -24.93
CA GLU A 287 12.81 -17.85 -26.22
C GLU A 287 13.80 -17.72 -27.38
N ALA A 288 14.68 -16.71 -27.35
CA ALA A 288 15.70 -16.50 -28.38
C ALA A 288 16.74 -17.63 -28.49
N LEU A 289 16.92 -18.44 -27.44
CA LEU A 289 17.88 -19.55 -27.39
C LEU A 289 17.22 -20.93 -27.57
N SER A 290 15.89 -21.00 -27.64
CA SER A 290 15.14 -22.26 -27.74
C SER A 290 14.84 -22.68 -29.19
N GLU A 291 15.30 -21.89 -30.16
CA GLU A 291 15.33 -22.20 -31.60
C GLU A 291 16.71 -22.76 -32.01
#